data_AF-A0A956N8S6-F1
#
_entry.id   AF-A0A956N8S6-F1
#
_cell.length_a   1.000
_cell.length_b   1.000
_cell.length_c   1.000
_cell.angle_alpha   90.00
_cell.angle_beta   90.00
_cell.angle_gamma   90.00
#
_symmetry.space_group_name_H-M   'P 1'
#
loop_
_entity.id
_entity.type
_entity.pdbx_description
1 polymer ?
#
loop_
_entity_poly.entity_id
_entity_poly.type
_entity_poly.pdbx_seq_one_letter_code
_entity_poly.pdbx_strand_id
1 'polypeptide(L)'
;MFSRATQTWFDSSFVAPTDVQRRGWHVIRGGGHALLVAPTGSGKTLAAFLAAIDSLATAPADRSPGVRVLYVSPLKALVYDVERNLRAP
;
A
#
# COMPACT_ATOMS: atom_id res chain seq x y z
N MET A 1 -8.18 -2.70 10.78
CA MET A 1 -9.20 -2.20 9.84
C MET A 1 -8.76 -0.83 9.29
N PHE A 2 -8.80 -0.60 7.97
CA PHE A 2 -8.22 0.62 7.34
C PHE A 2 -8.92 1.89 7.83
N SER A 3 -8.30 3.06 7.72
CA SER A 3 -9.00 4.33 7.99
C SER A 3 -10.18 4.51 7.04
N ARG A 4 -11.15 5.34 7.44
CA ARG A 4 -12.34 5.63 6.62
C ARG A 4 -11.95 6.21 5.26
N ALA A 5 -10.97 7.12 5.22
CA ALA A 5 -10.52 7.73 3.96
C ALA A 5 -9.97 6.68 2.99
N THR A 6 -9.12 5.77 3.48
CA THR A 6 -8.56 4.68 2.68
C THR A 6 -9.63 3.69 2.22
N GLN A 7 -10.61 3.37 3.07
CA GLN A 7 -11.74 2.51 2.68
C GLN A 7 -12.60 3.15 1.59
N THR A 8 -13.04 4.40 1.79
CA THR A 8 -13.84 5.12 0.79
C THR A 8 -13.14 5.18 -0.57
N TRP A 9 -11.84 5.48 -0.57
CA TRP A 9 -11.05 5.49 -1.79
C TRP A 9 -11.03 4.10 -2.44
N PHE A 10 -10.73 3.06 -1.68
CA PHE A 10 -10.63 1.70 -2.21
C PHE A 10 -11.96 1.23 -2.82
N ASP A 11 -13.06 1.44 -2.11
CA ASP A 11 -14.40 1.05 -2.54
C ASP A 11 -14.88 1.84 -3.77
N SER A 12 -14.38 3.06 -3.96
CA SER A 12 -14.67 3.85 -5.18
C SER A 12 -13.86 3.41 -6.41
N SER A 13 -12.70 2.77 -6.20
CA SER A 13 -11.77 2.42 -7.27
C SER A 13 -11.82 0.93 -7.65
N PHE A 14 -12.26 0.06 -6.74
CA PHE A 14 -12.23 -1.39 -6.92
C PHE A 14 -13.52 -2.06 -6.42
N VAL A 15 -13.93 -3.13 -7.09
CA VAL A 15 -15.12 -3.91 -6.69
C VAL A 15 -14.91 -4.63 -5.35
N ALA A 16 -13.74 -5.23 -5.16
CA ALA A 16 -13.39 -5.97 -3.96
C ALA A 16 -11.86 -6.19 -3.88
N PRO A 17 -11.30 -6.36 -2.68
CA PRO A 17 -9.89 -6.71 -2.52
C PRO A 17 -9.61 -8.15 -2.95
N THR A 18 -8.44 -8.38 -3.54
CA THR A 18 -7.96 -9.72 -3.92
C THR A 18 -7.50 -10.52 -2.68
N ASP A 19 -7.35 -11.83 -2.83
CA ASP A 19 -6.91 -12.71 -1.73
C ASP A 19 -5.52 -12.34 -1.20
N VAL A 20 -4.58 -11.99 -2.09
CA VAL A 20 -3.24 -11.58 -1.69
C VAL A 20 -3.24 -10.24 -0.96
N GLN A 21 -4.15 -9.33 -1.33
CA GLN A 21 -4.36 -8.07 -0.61
C GLN A 21 -4.92 -8.33 0.79
N ARG A 22 -6.03 -9.07 0.91
CA ARG A 22 -6.67 -9.35 2.22
C ARG A 22 -5.69 -10.03 3.19
N ARG A 23 -5.00 -11.07 2.74
CA ARG A 23 -4.02 -11.79 3.58
C ARG A 23 -2.80 -10.91 3.90
N GLY A 24 -2.29 -10.17 2.92
CA GLY A 24 -1.14 -9.28 3.11
C GLY A 24 -1.43 -8.17 4.12
N TRP A 25 -2.59 -7.52 4.01
CA TRP A 25 -2.99 -6.45 4.93
C TRP A 25 -3.16 -6.92 6.37
N HIS A 26 -3.65 -8.16 6.58
CA HIS A 26 -3.73 -8.73 7.91
C HIS A 26 -2.35 -8.81 8.59
N VAL A 27 -1.34 -9.29 7.86
CA VAL A 27 0.03 -9.43 8.37
C VAL A 27 0.72 -8.06 8.52
N ILE A 28 0.75 -7.26 7.46
CA ILE A 28 1.49 -5.98 7.41
C ILE A 28 0.98 -5.04 8.51
N ARG A 29 -0.33 -4.95 8.70
CA ARG A 29 -0.93 -4.04 9.67
C ARG A 29 -0.87 -4.55 11.11
N GLY A 30 -0.63 -5.84 11.29
CA GLY A 30 -0.22 -6.39 12.58
C GLY A 30 1.23 -6.07 12.95
N GLY A 31 1.97 -5.34 12.11
CA GLY A 31 3.39 -5.06 12.30
C GLY A 31 4.31 -6.21 11.85
N GLY A 32 3.75 -7.24 11.23
CA GLY A 32 4.51 -8.40 10.75
C GLY A 32 5.20 -8.16 9.41
N HIS A 33 6.29 -8.89 9.17
CA HIS A 33 6.92 -8.96 7.86
C HIS A 33 6.12 -9.87 6.92
N ALA A 34 5.89 -9.43 5.69
CA ALA A 34 5.09 -10.17 4.71
C ALA A 34 5.83 -10.35 3.38
N LEU A 35 5.90 -11.59 2.90
CA LEU A 35 6.30 -11.93 1.53
C LEU A 35 5.06 -12.31 0.73
N LEU A 36 4.67 -11.44 -0.22
CA LEU A 36 3.47 -11.65 -1.03
C LEU A 36 3.80 -12.41 -2.32
N VAL A 37 3.37 -13.67 -2.40
CA VAL A 37 3.53 -14.52 -3.59
C VAL A 37 2.17 -14.72 -4.27
N ALA A 38 2.03 -14.16 -5.48
CA ALA A 38 0.84 -14.26 -6.32
C ALA A 38 1.20 -13.92 -7.78
N PRO A 39 0.37 -14.30 -8.78
CA PRO A 39 0.57 -13.91 -10.18
C PRO A 39 0.67 -12.39 -10.40
N THR A 40 1.20 -11.99 -11.56
CA THR A 40 1.14 -10.60 -12.02
C THR A 40 -0.33 -10.17 -12.17
N GLY A 41 -0.63 -8.90 -11.91
CA GLY A 41 -2.01 -8.39 -11.94
C GLY A 41 -2.85 -8.70 -10.69
N SER A 42 -2.39 -9.53 -9.75
CA SER A 42 -3.15 -9.82 -8.51
C SER A 42 -3.18 -8.70 -7.46
N GLY A 43 -2.61 -7.53 -7.76
CA GLY A 43 -2.67 -6.36 -6.86
C GLY A 43 -1.66 -6.36 -5.70
N LYS A 44 -0.56 -7.12 -5.79
CA LYS A 44 0.51 -7.17 -4.75
C LYS A 44 1.10 -5.80 -4.41
N THR A 45 1.32 -4.98 -5.44
CA THR A 45 1.86 -3.62 -5.29
C THR A 45 0.92 -2.76 -4.45
N LEU A 46 -0.36 -2.71 -4.83
CA LEU A 46 -1.38 -2.00 -4.05
C LEU A 46 -1.52 -2.57 -2.64
N ALA A 47 -1.33 -3.87 -2.45
CA ALA A 47 -1.37 -4.49 -1.11
C ALA A 47 -0.34 -3.84 -0.17
N ALA A 48 0.91 -3.71 -0.61
CA ALA A 48 1.98 -3.10 0.19
C ALA A 48 1.80 -1.58 0.33
N PHE A 49 1.53 -0.88 -0.76
CA PHE A 49 1.44 0.58 -0.76
C PHE A 49 0.23 1.10 0.01
N LEU A 50 -0.94 0.47 -0.10
CA LEU A 50 -2.14 0.94 0.59
C LEU A 50 -1.98 0.85 2.12
N ALA A 51 -1.32 -0.20 2.61
CA ALA A 51 -0.98 -0.33 4.03
C ALA A 51 -0.02 0.77 4.50
N ALA A 52 0.98 1.10 3.68
CA ALA A 52 1.93 2.17 3.97
C ALA A 52 1.26 3.55 3.96
N ILE A 53 0.41 3.84 2.98
CA ILE A 53 -0.32 5.10 2.85
C ILE A 53 -1.27 5.30 4.03
N ASP A 54 -2.07 4.29 4.39
CA ASP A 54 -2.96 4.37 5.55
C ASP A 54 -2.19 4.65 6.85
N SER A 55 -1.02 4.02 7.02
CA SER A 55 -0.15 4.26 8.17
C SER A 55 0.43 5.68 8.21
N LEU A 56 0.64 6.30 7.05
CA LEU A 56 1.10 7.69 6.95
C LEU A 56 -0.04 8.68 7.18
N ALA A 57 -1.21 8.40 6.62
CA ALA A 57 -2.39 9.24 6.75
C ALA A 57 -2.96 9.25 8.19
N THR A 58 -2.75 8.17 8.94
CA THR A 58 -3.19 8.03 10.34
C THR A 58 -2.10 8.33 11.37
N ALA A 59 -0.93 8.77 10.90
CA ALA A 59 0.18 9.16 11.75
C ALA A 59 -0.16 10.40 12.62
N PRO A 60 0.37 10.50 13.85
CA PRO A 60 0.28 11.72 14.65
C PRO A 60 0.82 12.95 13.90
N ALA A 61 0.12 14.08 14.03
CA ALA A 61 0.44 15.32 13.32
C ALA A 61 1.74 15.99 13.79
N ASP A 62 2.18 15.69 15.01
CA ASP A 62 3.39 16.22 15.66
C ASP A 62 4.66 15.41 15.34
N ARG A 63 4.58 14.43 14.43
CA ARG A 63 5.74 13.66 14.00
C ARG A 63 6.79 14.56 13.33
N SER A 64 8.05 14.39 13.74
CA SER A 64 9.19 15.08 13.11
C SER A 64 9.24 14.79 11.60
N PRO A 65 9.78 15.68 10.74
CA PRO A 65 9.92 15.40 9.32
C PRO A 65 10.84 14.19 9.01
N GLY A 66 10.75 13.64 7.80
CA GLY A 66 11.72 12.66 7.27
C GLY A 66 11.10 11.50 6.49
N VAL A 67 11.95 10.64 5.92
CA VAL A 67 11.52 9.44 5.17
C VAL A 67 10.83 8.46 6.13
N ARG A 68 9.75 7.84 5.67
CA ARG A 68 8.94 6.87 6.45
C ARG A 68 8.71 5.54 5.77
N VAL A 69 8.71 5.55 4.44
CA VAL A 69 8.50 4.38 3.61
C VAL A 69 9.59 4.39 2.56
N LEU A 70 10.34 3.30 2.46
CA LEU A 70 11.35 3.11 1.43
C LEU A 70 10.88 1.99 0.50
N TYR A 71 10.62 2.35 -0.75
CA TYR A 71 10.39 1.40 -1.82
C TYR A 71 11.69 1.13 -2.57
N VAL A 72 12.06 -0.14 -2.70
CA VAL A 72 13.26 -0.57 -3.42
C VAL A 72 12.82 -1.44 -4.58
N SER A 73 13.33 -1.12 -5.77
CA SER A 73 13.09 -1.88 -6.99
C SER A 73 14.43 -2.18 -7.66
N PRO A 74 14.63 -3.39 -8.21
CA PRO A 74 15.80 -3.70 -9.01
C PRO A 74 15.78 -3.00 -10.39
N LEU A 75 14.63 -2.44 -10.81
CA LEU A 75 14.45 -1.81 -12.10
C LEU A 75 14.06 -0.33 -11.96
N LYS A 76 14.81 0.55 -12.63
CA LYS A 76 14.53 2.00 -12.67
C LYS A 76 13.18 2.32 -13.32
N ALA A 77 12.81 1.61 -14.39
CA ALA A 77 11.51 1.79 -15.05
C ALA A 77 10.34 1.56 -14.08
N LEU A 78 10.42 0.50 -13.27
CA LEU A 78 9.39 0.19 -12.29
C LEU A 78 9.31 1.24 -11.16
N VAL A 79 10.41 1.92 -10.82
CA VAL A 79 10.38 3.05 -9.87
C VAL A 79 9.52 4.18 -10.43
N TYR A 80 9.72 4.55 -11.70
CA TYR A 80 8.94 5.61 -12.33
C TYR A 80 7.46 5.25 -12.49
N ASP A 81 7.17 4.02 -12.87
CA ASP A 81 5.79 3.54 -13.00
C ASP A 81 5.06 3.59 -11.66
N VAL A 82 5.72 3.16 -10.58
CA VAL A 82 5.15 3.21 -9.23
C VAL A 82 4.97 4.66 -8.78
N GLU A 83 5.94 5.54 -8.96
CA GLU A 83 5.80 6.96 -8.61
C GLU A 83 4.59 7.59 -9.31
N ARG A 84 4.44 7.33 -10.62
CA ARG A 84 3.31 7.82 -11.40
C ARG A 84 1.99 7.27 -10.88
N ASN A 85 1.91 5.96 -10.62
CA ASN A 85 0.70 5.31 -10.15
C ASN A 85 0.27 5.77 -8.75
N LEU A 86 1.21 6.20 -7.90
CA LEU A 86 0.90 6.75 -6.58
C LEU A 86 0.39 8.20 -6.61
N ARG A 87 0.60 8.92 -7.72
CA ARG A 87 0.10 10.28 -7.94
C ARG A 87 -1.26 10.32 -8.65
N ALA A 88 -1.61 9.24 -9.35
CA ALA A 88 -2.94 9.09 -9.92
C ALA A 88 -3.99 8.90 -8.80
N PRO A 89 -5.26 9.32 -9.01
CA PRO A 89 -6.35 8.91 -8.14
C PRO A 89 -6.51 7.39 -8.10
#